data_AF-G3BCG7-F1
#
_entry.id   AF-G3BCG7-F1
#
_cell.length_a   1.000
_cell.length_b   1.000
_cell.length_c   1.000
_cell.angle_alpha   90.00
_cell.angle_beta   90.00
_cell.angle_gamma   90.00
#
_symmetry.space_group_name_H-M   'P 1'
#
loop_
_entity.id
_entity.type
_entity.pdbx_description
1 polymer ?
#
loop_
_entity_poly.entity_id
_entity_poly.type
_entity_poly.pdbx_seq_one_letter_code
_entity_poly.pdbx_strand_id
1 'polypeptide(L)'
;MNGIASVAASVVIAALYVIVIHAWTPTTLQGSSRDDAALITHRLRRVSGLCVVLLAVVPSILVYEDPSTSLTGVYELMGVLIPRKDVVDTFSAPLRCLSASLVLFSGPIFAYIVETPTKYWSHDFQQSFYSLQGFRNHVFAPITEELVYRSIVFVVLSKQFPTTTIILYSPLLFGLAHAHHGYDLVVHQGVSVAMAVSSVTFQTLYTSLFGVLAGYVFERYNSMWCAAILHAVCNVMGIPPITVHGSVVAKFVYYLLLPLGVYGFINMI
;
A
#
# COMPACT_ATOMS: atom_id res chain seq x y z
N MET A 1 16.57 -21.29 -5.38
CA MET A 1 15.23 -21.72 -4.94
C MET A 1 14.39 -22.18 -6.14
N ASN A 2 13.60 -23.27 -6.01
CA ASN A 2 12.64 -23.68 -7.05
C ASN A 2 11.28 -22.96 -6.89
N GLY A 3 10.39 -23.04 -7.88
CA GLY A 3 9.11 -22.34 -7.88
C GLY A 3 8.23 -22.57 -6.64
N ILE A 4 8.16 -23.81 -6.14
CA ILE A 4 7.38 -24.15 -4.94
C ILE A 4 7.96 -23.45 -3.70
N ALA A 5 9.28 -23.51 -3.54
CA ALA A 5 9.94 -22.86 -2.42
C ALA A 5 9.81 -21.32 -2.49
N SER A 6 9.86 -20.72 -3.69
CA SER A 6 9.60 -19.28 -3.87
C SER A 6 8.19 -18.87 -3.45
N VAL A 7 7.17 -19.68 -3.82
CA VAL A 7 5.78 -19.43 -3.39
C VAL A 7 5.62 -19.62 -1.88
N ALA A 8 6.22 -20.65 -1.29
CA ALA A 8 6.17 -20.84 0.16
C ALA A 8 6.84 -19.67 0.91
N ALA A 9 8.01 -19.22 0.43
CA ALA A 9 8.73 -18.10 1.01
C ALA A 9 7.92 -16.79 0.93
N SER A 10 7.24 -16.51 -0.19
CA SER A 10 6.43 -15.30 -0.32
C SER A 10 5.23 -15.29 0.62
N VAL A 11 4.56 -16.44 0.81
CA VAL A 11 3.47 -16.57 1.81
C VAL A 11 4.00 -16.35 3.22
N VAL A 12 5.15 -16.93 3.57
CA VAL A 12 5.77 -16.73 4.89
C VAL A 12 6.10 -15.26 5.11
N ILE A 13 6.71 -14.59 4.13
CA ILE A 13 7.06 -13.16 4.21
C ILE A 13 5.80 -12.31 4.41
N ALA A 14 4.74 -12.55 3.63
CA ALA A 14 3.47 -11.85 3.76
C ALA A 14 2.81 -12.07 5.14
N ALA A 15 2.81 -13.31 5.64
CA ALA A 15 2.28 -13.63 6.95
C ALA A 15 3.10 -13.00 8.08
N LEU A 16 4.43 -13.00 7.97
CA LEU A 16 5.33 -12.38 8.96
C LEU A 16 5.04 -10.89 9.13
N TYR A 17 4.69 -10.18 8.05
CA TYR A 17 4.30 -8.77 8.14
C TYR A 17 3.06 -8.57 9.02
N VAL A 18 2.02 -9.39 8.85
CA VAL A 18 0.82 -9.33 9.70
C VAL A 18 1.13 -9.77 11.13
N ILE A 19 1.89 -10.85 11.29
CA ILE A 19 2.26 -11.40 12.61
C ILE A 19 3.05 -10.36 13.41
N VAL A 20 4.01 -9.66 12.81
CA VAL A 20 4.87 -8.73 13.55
C VAL A 20 4.11 -7.52 14.10
N ILE A 21 2.96 -7.18 13.50
CA ILE A 21 2.08 -6.08 13.94
C ILE A 21 1.32 -6.46 15.22
N HIS A 22 0.95 -7.73 15.40
CA HIS A 22 0.06 -8.17 16.48
C HIS A 22 0.77 -8.97 17.57
N ALA A 23 1.78 -9.75 17.18
CA ALA A 23 2.47 -10.63 18.09
C ALA A 23 3.36 -9.86 19.07
N TRP A 24 3.48 -10.40 20.28
CA TRP A 24 4.28 -9.85 21.38
C TRP A 24 3.87 -8.43 21.81
N THR A 25 2.59 -8.07 21.63
CA THR A 25 2.02 -6.85 22.22
C THR A 25 2.13 -6.94 23.75
N PRO A 26 2.81 -5.99 24.42
CA PRO A 26 2.97 -5.98 25.88
C PRO A 26 1.62 -6.04 26.59
N THR A 27 1.54 -6.74 27.72
CA THR A 27 0.30 -6.86 28.53
C THR A 27 -0.26 -5.49 28.94
N THR A 28 0.61 -4.50 29.14
CA THR A 28 0.23 -3.11 29.44
C THR A 28 -0.48 -2.39 28.29
N LEU A 29 -0.37 -2.89 27.06
CA LEU A 29 -0.98 -2.33 25.85
C LEU A 29 -2.10 -3.22 25.29
N GLN A 30 -2.37 -4.37 25.91
CA GLN A 30 -3.46 -5.24 25.49
C GLN A 30 -4.81 -4.59 25.80
N GLY A 31 -5.69 -4.53 24.79
CA GLY A 31 -6.99 -3.85 24.90
C GLY A 31 -6.93 -2.32 24.71
N SER A 32 -5.73 -1.73 24.52
CA SER A 32 -5.62 -0.34 24.11
C SER A 32 -6.30 -0.12 22.76
N SER A 33 -6.86 1.08 22.57
CA SER A 33 -7.38 1.50 21.26
C SER A 33 -6.29 1.34 20.21
N ARG A 34 -6.67 0.95 18.99
CA ARG A 34 -5.79 0.89 17.81
C ARG A 34 -4.98 2.19 17.61
N ASP A 35 -5.57 3.30 18.02
CA ASP A 35 -5.02 4.64 17.83
C ASP A 35 -4.29 5.19 19.06
N ASP A 36 -4.06 4.36 20.08
CA ASP A 36 -3.18 4.66 21.20
C ASP A 36 -1.72 4.87 20.73
N ALA A 37 -1.08 5.96 21.17
CA ALA A 37 0.23 6.36 20.70
C ALA A 37 1.34 5.36 21.05
N ALA A 38 1.26 4.71 22.22
CA ALA A 38 2.24 3.70 22.64
C ALA A 38 2.08 2.42 21.81
N LEU A 39 0.84 2.00 21.54
CA LEU A 39 0.56 0.86 20.66
C LEU A 39 1.04 1.12 19.23
N ILE A 40 0.76 2.30 18.67
CA ILE A 40 1.27 2.69 17.34
C ILE A 40 2.80 2.63 17.33
N THR A 41 3.47 3.29 18.28
CA THR A 41 4.94 3.34 18.34
C THR A 41 5.56 1.94 18.45
N HIS A 42 4.95 1.05 19.23
CA HIS A 42 5.38 -0.34 19.35
C HIS A 42 5.32 -1.06 17.99
N ARG A 43 4.18 -0.98 17.30
CA ARG A 43 3.97 -1.60 15.98
C ARG A 43 4.93 -1.06 14.93
N LEU A 44 5.14 0.26 14.89
CA LEU A 44 6.11 0.91 13.99
C LEU A 44 7.51 0.33 14.17
N ARG A 45 8.01 0.26 15.41
CA ARG A 45 9.34 -0.29 15.70
C ARG A 45 9.49 -1.74 15.25
N ARG A 46 8.46 -2.56 15.49
CA ARG A 46 8.42 -3.98 15.13
C ARG A 46 8.44 -4.20 13.62
N VAL A 47 7.59 -3.47 12.89
CA VAL A 47 7.54 -3.50 11.43
C VAL A 47 8.85 -2.98 10.83
N SER A 48 9.42 -1.89 11.34
CA SER A 48 10.73 -1.39 10.90
C SER A 48 11.82 -2.45 11.09
N GLY A 49 11.85 -3.12 12.23
CA GLY A 49 12.79 -4.21 12.50
C GLY A 49 12.66 -5.35 11.48
N LEU A 50 11.44 -5.78 11.18
CA LEU A 50 11.18 -6.78 10.14
C LEU A 50 11.67 -6.30 8.77
N CYS A 51 11.33 -5.09 8.35
CA CYS A 51 11.73 -4.54 7.06
C CYS A 51 13.26 -4.48 6.91
N VAL A 52 13.98 -4.06 7.96
CA VAL A 52 15.46 -4.05 7.96
C VAL A 52 16.02 -5.45 7.82
N VAL A 53 15.49 -6.43 8.56
CA VAL A 53 15.91 -7.83 8.46
C VAL A 53 15.65 -8.38 7.06
N LEU A 54 14.47 -8.16 6.50
CA LEU A 54 14.13 -8.65 5.16
C LEU A 54 14.99 -8.00 4.07
N LEU A 55 15.23 -6.68 4.17
CA LEU A 55 16.12 -5.95 3.26
C LEU A 55 17.56 -6.47 3.29
N ALA A 56 18.04 -6.96 4.44
CA ALA A 56 19.38 -7.55 4.52
C ALA A 56 19.39 -9.03 4.08
N VAL A 57 18.47 -9.83 4.58
CA VAL A 57 18.49 -11.29 4.45
C VAL A 57 18.07 -11.75 3.05
N VAL A 58 16.96 -11.22 2.50
CA VAL A 58 16.43 -11.69 1.22
C VAL A 58 17.42 -11.45 0.07
N PRO A 59 17.99 -10.24 -0.11
CA PRO A 59 19.00 -10.03 -1.14
C PRO A 59 20.25 -10.88 -0.95
N SER A 60 20.70 -11.07 0.30
CA SER A 60 21.87 -11.91 0.60
C SER A 60 21.65 -13.37 0.20
N ILE A 61 20.46 -13.93 0.48
CA ILE A 61 20.10 -15.28 0.07
C ILE A 61 20.07 -15.38 -1.47
N LEU A 62 19.45 -14.41 -2.15
CA LEU A 62 19.34 -14.45 -3.62
C LEU A 62 20.68 -14.34 -4.34
N VAL A 63 21.64 -13.56 -3.81
CA VAL A 63 23.02 -13.49 -4.31
C VAL A 63 23.79 -14.79 -4.00
N TYR A 64 23.57 -15.38 -2.82
CA TYR A 64 24.19 -16.66 -2.48
C TYR A 64 23.73 -17.80 -3.40
N GLU A 65 22.44 -17.84 -3.72
CA GLU A 65 21.87 -18.85 -4.63
C GLU A 65 22.27 -18.64 -6.10
N ASP A 66 22.61 -17.42 -6.48
CA ASP A 66 23.03 -17.07 -7.84
C ASP A 66 24.17 -16.04 -7.81
N PRO A 67 25.42 -16.51 -7.72
CA PRO A 67 26.60 -15.65 -7.63
C PRO A 67 26.81 -14.74 -8.85
N SER A 68 26.09 -14.96 -9.96
CA SER A 68 26.14 -14.07 -11.13
C SER A 68 25.35 -12.77 -10.92
N THR A 69 24.40 -12.77 -9.98
CA THR A 69 23.61 -11.59 -9.62
C THR A 69 24.33 -10.74 -8.59
N SER A 70 24.51 -9.44 -8.87
CA SER A 70 25.07 -8.51 -7.89
C SER A 70 24.02 -8.05 -6.86
N LEU A 71 24.47 -7.69 -5.66
CA LEU A 71 23.59 -7.16 -4.62
C LEU A 71 22.83 -5.89 -5.09
N THR A 72 23.51 -5.01 -5.82
CA THR A 72 22.90 -3.83 -6.44
C THR A 72 21.79 -4.23 -7.42
N GLY A 73 22.04 -5.23 -8.27
CA GLY A 73 21.04 -5.73 -9.21
C GLY A 73 19.79 -6.28 -8.53
N VAL A 74 19.94 -6.93 -7.36
CA VAL A 74 18.77 -7.36 -6.56
C VAL A 74 17.97 -6.15 -6.06
N TYR A 75 18.63 -5.13 -5.51
CA TYR A 75 17.93 -3.93 -5.04
C TYR A 75 17.30 -3.08 -6.17
N GLU A 76 17.88 -3.10 -7.37
CA GLU A 76 17.29 -2.51 -8.58
C GLU A 76 16.04 -3.29 -9.03
N LEU A 77 16.07 -4.63 -8.94
CA LEU A 77 14.91 -5.49 -9.23
C LEU A 77 13.80 -5.37 -8.18
N MET A 78 14.17 -5.06 -6.93
CA MET A 78 13.23 -4.70 -5.88
C MET A 78 12.62 -3.31 -6.10
N GLY A 79 13.10 -2.51 -7.04
CA GLY A 79 12.68 -1.13 -7.26
C GLY A 79 12.96 -0.20 -6.07
N VAL A 80 13.86 -0.60 -5.16
CA VAL A 80 14.31 0.22 -4.02
C VAL A 80 15.35 1.23 -4.50
N LEU A 81 16.27 0.78 -5.36
CA LEU A 81 17.19 1.64 -6.09
C LEU A 81 16.59 1.94 -7.46
N ILE A 82 16.41 3.23 -7.77
CA ILE A 82 16.01 3.64 -9.11
C ILE A 82 17.22 3.45 -10.05
N PRO A 83 17.09 2.73 -11.17
CA PRO A 83 18.21 2.48 -12.08
C PRO A 83 18.88 3.78 -12.50
N ARG A 84 20.21 3.87 -12.31
CA ARG A 84 21.03 5.08 -12.47
C ARG A 84 21.13 5.63 -13.91
N LYS A 85 20.30 5.17 -14.83
CA LYS A 85 20.42 5.53 -16.26
C LYS A 85 20.14 7.01 -16.52
N ASP A 86 19.29 7.66 -15.71
CA ASP A 86 19.08 9.11 -15.76
C ASP A 86 18.65 9.68 -14.39
N VAL A 87 19.38 10.69 -13.90
CA VAL A 87 19.04 11.41 -12.65
C VAL A 87 17.70 12.14 -12.80
N VAL A 88 17.37 12.59 -14.00
CA VAL A 88 16.11 13.27 -14.29
C VAL A 88 14.94 12.30 -14.15
N ASP A 89 15.07 11.05 -14.58
CA ASP A 89 14.03 10.02 -14.40
C ASP A 89 13.84 9.66 -12.93
N THR A 90 14.91 9.67 -12.15
CA THR A 90 14.88 9.39 -10.70
C THR A 90 13.96 10.36 -9.95
N PHE A 91 13.99 11.65 -10.29
CA PHE A 91 13.14 12.66 -9.65
C PHE A 91 11.81 12.86 -10.37
N SER A 92 11.77 12.70 -11.69
CA SER A 92 10.55 12.93 -12.46
C SER A 92 9.54 11.79 -12.34
N ALA A 93 9.96 10.53 -12.14
CA ALA A 93 9.04 9.40 -12.00
C ALA A 93 8.11 9.52 -10.77
N PRO A 94 8.61 9.80 -9.54
CA PRO A 94 7.75 10.05 -8.39
C PRO A 94 6.77 11.21 -8.61
N LEU A 95 7.20 12.31 -9.24
CA LEU A 95 6.35 13.46 -9.54
C LEU A 95 5.28 13.15 -10.57
N ARG A 96 5.61 12.42 -11.63
CA ARG A 96 4.64 11.94 -12.64
C ARG A 96 3.63 11.00 -11.99
N CYS A 97 4.09 10.07 -11.15
CA CYS A 97 3.21 9.15 -10.43
C CYS A 97 2.26 9.87 -9.46
N LEU A 98 2.77 10.86 -8.70
CA LEU A 98 1.95 11.71 -7.86
C LEU A 98 0.90 12.46 -8.70
N SER A 99 1.33 13.07 -9.81
CA SER A 99 0.43 13.83 -10.69
C SER A 99 -0.66 12.95 -11.28
N ALA A 100 -0.30 11.76 -11.78
CA ALA A 100 -1.25 10.78 -12.27
C ALA A 100 -2.23 10.36 -11.16
N SER A 101 -1.73 10.08 -9.95
CA SER A 101 -2.57 9.71 -8.80
C SER A 101 -3.56 10.83 -8.44
N LEU A 102 -3.16 12.10 -8.50
CA LEU A 102 -4.06 13.23 -8.28
C LEU A 102 -5.12 13.35 -9.39
N VAL A 103 -4.77 13.02 -10.64
CA VAL A 103 -5.74 12.96 -11.76
C VAL A 103 -6.74 11.83 -11.54
N LEU A 104 -6.27 10.65 -11.13
CA LEU A 104 -7.12 9.49 -10.79
C LEU A 104 -8.16 9.86 -9.72
N PHE A 105 -7.74 10.62 -8.70
CA PHE A 105 -8.59 11.06 -7.59
C PHE A 105 -9.18 12.46 -7.77
N SER A 106 -9.19 13.01 -8.99
CA SER A 106 -9.72 14.36 -9.25
C SER A 106 -11.19 14.52 -8.84
N GLY A 107 -12.02 13.48 -8.98
CA GLY A 107 -13.39 13.44 -8.48
C GLY A 107 -13.49 13.61 -6.96
N PRO A 108 -12.92 12.70 -6.15
CA PRO A 108 -12.86 12.85 -4.69
C PRO A 108 -12.25 14.17 -4.21
N ILE A 109 -11.19 14.66 -4.85
CA ILE A 109 -10.60 15.97 -4.55
C ILE A 109 -11.62 17.09 -4.79
N PHE A 110 -12.32 17.07 -5.92
CA PHE A 110 -13.37 18.03 -6.22
C PHE A 110 -14.52 17.98 -5.19
N ALA A 111 -14.99 16.77 -4.84
CA ALA A 111 -16.02 16.60 -3.83
C ALA A 111 -15.59 17.19 -2.48
N TYR A 112 -14.36 16.92 -2.03
CA TYR A 112 -13.82 17.50 -0.80
C TYR A 112 -13.81 19.03 -0.84
N ILE A 113 -13.36 19.64 -1.94
CA ILE A 113 -13.30 21.11 -2.11
C ILE A 113 -14.69 21.75 -2.04
N VAL A 114 -15.71 21.09 -2.62
CA VAL A 114 -17.08 21.62 -2.70
C VAL A 114 -17.85 21.40 -1.38
N GLU A 115 -17.68 20.24 -0.76
CA GLU A 115 -18.49 19.83 0.39
C GLU A 115 -17.90 20.25 1.74
N THR A 116 -16.56 20.38 1.82
CA THR A 116 -15.88 20.65 3.09
C THR A 116 -15.59 22.13 3.28
N PRO A 117 -16.18 22.78 4.30
CA PRO A 117 -15.88 24.18 4.62
C PRO A 117 -14.38 24.40 4.85
N THR A 118 -13.85 25.47 4.26
CA THR A 118 -12.41 25.82 4.29
C THR A 118 -11.82 25.91 5.70
N LYS A 119 -12.64 26.25 6.70
CA LYS A 119 -12.23 26.30 8.12
C LYS A 119 -11.74 24.96 8.68
N TYR A 120 -12.14 23.82 8.08
CA TYR A 120 -11.69 22.49 8.51
C TYR A 120 -10.42 22.02 7.80
N TRP A 121 -10.06 22.63 6.66
CA TRP A 121 -8.96 22.13 5.84
C TRP A 121 -7.62 22.09 6.58
N SER A 122 -7.33 23.11 7.40
CA SER A 122 -6.09 23.12 8.18
C SER A 122 -6.05 22.01 9.23
N HIS A 123 -7.19 21.72 9.86
CA HIS A 123 -7.29 20.65 10.85
C HIS A 123 -7.13 19.29 10.17
N ASP A 124 -7.83 19.06 9.07
CA ASP A 124 -7.78 17.79 8.35
C ASP A 124 -6.39 17.52 7.79
N PHE A 125 -5.72 18.56 7.27
CA PHE A 125 -4.32 18.49 6.86
C PHE A 125 -3.38 18.16 8.01
N GLN A 126 -3.58 18.76 9.19
CA GLN A 126 -2.80 18.43 10.39
C GLN A 126 -3.03 16.99 10.85
N GLN A 127 -4.28 16.51 10.86
CA GLN A 127 -4.58 15.12 11.23
C GLN A 127 -3.94 14.13 10.25
N SER A 128 -4.00 14.41 8.95
CA SER A 128 -3.42 13.54 7.92
C SER A 128 -1.89 13.56 7.92
N PHE A 129 -1.24 14.71 8.10
CA PHE A 129 0.21 14.80 7.84
C PHE A 129 1.08 15.12 9.06
N TYR A 130 0.49 15.59 10.17
CA TYR A 130 1.23 16.00 11.38
C TYR A 130 0.83 15.21 12.64
N SER A 131 -0.10 14.27 12.55
CA SER A 131 -0.41 13.35 13.63
C SER A 131 0.36 12.03 13.49
N LEU A 132 0.56 11.31 14.60
CA LEU A 132 1.18 9.98 14.58
C LEU A 132 0.34 8.97 13.79
N GLN A 133 -0.99 9.10 13.84
CA GLN A 133 -1.91 8.26 13.06
C GLN A 133 -1.82 8.57 11.56
N GLY A 134 -1.74 9.85 11.22
CA GLY A 134 -1.55 10.32 9.84
C GLY A 134 -0.22 9.84 9.25
N PHE A 135 0.88 10.00 9.99
CA PHE A 135 2.18 9.44 9.61
C PHE A 135 2.11 7.92 9.40
N ARG A 136 1.48 7.19 10.33
CA ARG A 136 1.26 5.74 10.20
C ARG A 136 0.51 5.41 8.91
N ASN A 137 -0.62 6.07 8.66
CA ASN A 137 -1.56 5.73 7.59
C ASN A 137 -1.10 6.17 6.19
N HIS A 138 -0.41 7.31 6.08
CA HIS A 138 -0.13 7.94 4.79
C HIS A 138 1.35 7.94 4.41
N VAL A 139 2.25 7.52 5.31
CA VAL A 139 3.69 7.41 5.02
C VAL A 139 4.21 6.02 5.37
N PHE A 140 4.13 5.64 6.64
CA PHE A 140 4.77 4.43 7.13
C PHE A 140 4.15 3.13 6.57
N ALA A 141 2.82 3.00 6.64
CA ALA A 141 2.12 1.84 6.11
C ALA A 141 2.33 1.71 4.59
N PRO A 142 2.06 2.74 3.75
CA PRO A 142 2.37 2.68 2.32
C PRO A 142 3.79 2.20 2.02
N ILE A 143 4.82 2.80 2.63
CA ILE A 143 6.22 2.44 2.34
C ILE A 143 6.51 0.99 2.73
N THR A 144 6.10 0.57 3.93
CA THR A 144 6.45 -0.76 4.43
C THR A 144 5.64 -1.88 3.76
N GLU A 145 4.38 -1.62 3.43
CA GLU A 145 3.54 -2.54 2.67
C GLU A 145 4.04 -2.71 1.24
N GLU A 146 4.34 -1.62 0.52
CA GLU A 146 4.91 -1.72 -0.83
C GLU A 146 6.28 -2.40 -0.83
N LEU A 147 7.13 -2.13 0.16
CA LEU A 147 8.41 -2.82 0.31
C LEU A 147 8.22 -4.34 0.47
N VAL A 148 7.28 -4.78 1.30
CA VAL A 148 7.06 -6.22 1.52
C VAL A 148 6.41 -6.88 0.30
N TYR A 149 5.29 -6.34 -0.17
CA TYR A 149 4.48 -7.01 -1.19
C TYR A 149 4.94 -6.73 -2.62
N ARG A 150 5.44 -5.53 -2.92
CA ARG A 150 5.80 -5.12 -4.28
C ARG A 150 7.30 -5.18 -4.54
N SER A 151 8.15 -5.16 -3.51
CA SER A 151 9.59 -5.37 -3.67
C SER A 151 10.05 -6.77 -3.27
N ILE A 152 9.86 -7.17 -2.00
CA ILE A 152 10.44 -8.40 -1.45
C ILE A 152 9.75 -9.64 -2.00
N VAL A 153 8.41 -9.70 -1.95
CA VAL A 153 7.64 -10.81 -2.55
C VAL A 153 7.91 -10.89 -4.05
N PHE A 154 8.02 -9.76 -4.73
CA PHE A 154 8.31 -9.70 -6.16
C PHE A 154 9.66 -10.35 -6.49
N VAL A 155 10.73 -9.94 -5.81
CA VAL A 155 12.08 -10.42 -6.11
C VAL A 155 12.29 -11.90 -5.75
N VAL A 156 11.56 -12.41 -4.76
CA VAL A 156 11.54 -13.85 -4.40
C VAL A 156 10.91 -14.71 -5.50
N LEU A 157 9.96 -14.15 -6.25
CA LEU A 157 9.20 -14.86 -7.30
C LEU A 157 9.76 -14.62 -8.71
N SER A 158 10.48 -13.52 -8.94
CA SER A 158 10.88 -13.04 -10.28
C SER A 158 11.74 -14.01 -11.08
N LYS A 159 12.52 -14.87 -10.44
CA LYS A 159 13.31 -15.91 -11.12
C LYS A 159 12.49 -17.08 -11.63
N GLN A 160 11.29 -17.30 -11.07
CA GLN A 160 10.49 -18.50 -11.31
C GLN A 160 9.20 -18.21 -12.08
N PHE A 161 8.74 -16.96 -12.09
CA PHE A 161 7.45 -16.57 -12.66
C PHE A 161 7.58 -15.30 -13.50
N PRO A 162 6.80 -15.18 -14.60
CA PRO A 162 6.69 -13.94 -15.36
C PRO A 162 6.16 -12.80 -14.49
N THR A 163 6.58 -11.57 -14.79
CA THR A 163 6.13 -10.34 -14.12
C THR A 163 4.61 -10.25 -14.01
N THR A 164 3.89 -10.57 -15.10
CA THR A 164 2.42 -10.55 -15.14
C THR A 164 1.79 -11.50 -14.13
N THR A 165 2.36 -12.69 -13.92
CA THR A 165 1.90 -13.64 -12.89
C THR A 165 2.10 -13.07 -11.50
N ILE A 166 3.23 -12.42 -11.25
CA ILE A 166 3.57 -11.85 -9.94
C ILE A 166 2.65 -10.66 -9.61
N ILE A 167 2.36 -9.80 -10.59
CA ILE A 167 1.43 -8.67 -10.47
C ILE A 167 0.00 -9.14 -10.15
N LEU A 168 -0.39 -10.36 -10.55
CA LEU A 168 -1.69 -10.92 -10.17
C LEU A 168 -1.65 -11.69 -8.85
N TYR A 169 -0.52 -12.31 -8.50
CA TYR A 169 -0.37 -13.13 -7.31
C TYR A 169 -0.13 -12.32 -6.03
N SER A 170 0.84 -11.41 -6.03
CA SER A 170 1.22 -10.65 -4.82
C SER A 170 0.04 -9.85 -4.23
N PRO A 171 -0.84 -9.23 -5.05
CA PRO A 171 -2.02 -8.53 -4.53
C PRO A 171 -3.01 -9.42 -3.79
N LEU A 172 -3.08 -10.72 -4.09
CA LEU A 172 -3.91 -11.65 -3.33
C LEU A 172 -3.38 -11.82 -1.91
N LEU A 173 -2.06 -11.93 -1.74
CA LEU A 173 -1.44 -11.95 -0.41
C LEU A 173 -1.65 -10.63 0.34
N PHE A 174 -1.56 -9.51 -0.37
CA PHE A 174 -1.81 -8.18 0.19
C PHE A 174 -3.26 -8.01 0.66
N GLY A 175 -4.24 -8.43 -0.15
CA GLY A 175 -5.64 -8.40 0.25
C GLY A 175 -5.93 -9.33 1.43
N LEU A 176 -5.43 -10.57 1.39
CA LEU A 176 -5.59 -11.52 2.49
C LEU A 176 -4.96 -11.04 3.79
N ALA A 177 -3.89 -10.24 3.73
CA ALA A 177 -3.28 -9.65 4.91
C ALA A 177 -4.26 -8.78 5.71
N HIS A 178 -5.29 -8.21 5.07
CA HIS A 178 -6.32 -7.40 5.72
C HIS A 178 -7.46 -8.22 6.32
N ALA A 179 -7.54 -9.53 6.05
CA ALA A 179 -8.61 -10.37 6.56
C ALA A 179 -8.62 -10.47 8.09
N HIS A 180 -7.47 -10.21 8.75
CA HIS A 180 -7.38 -10.16 10.19
C HIS A 180 -8.29 -9.11 10.84
N HIS A 181 -8.68 -8.04 10.12
CA HIS A 181 -9.63 -7.05 10.64
C HIS A 181 -11.01 -7.64 10.96
N GLY A 182 -11.37 -8.79 10.38
CA GLY A 182 -12.59 -9.51 10.74
C GLY A 182 -12.64 -9.91 12.21
N TYR A 183 -11.48 -10.29 12.78
CA TYR A 183 -11.37 -10.58 14.20
C TYR A 183 -11.70 -9.35 15.04
N ASP A 184 -11.11 -8.20 14.71
CA ASP A 184 -11.34 -6.95 15.42
C ASP A 184 -12.81 -6.50 15.35
N LEU A 185 -13.45 -6.66 14.18
CA LEU A 185 -14.87 -6.34 14.00
C LEU A 185 -15.76 -7.16 14.93
N VAL A 186 -15.53 -8.48 15.00
CA VAL A 186 -16.37 -9.37 15.82
C VAL A 186 -16.05 -9.24 17.30
N VAL A 187 -14.78 -9.30 17.68
CA VAL A 187 -14.35 -9.44 19.07
C VAL A 187 -14.32 -8.10 19.80
N HIS A 188 -13.86 -7.05 19.14
CA HIS A 188 -13.66 -5.74 19.79
C HIS A 188 -14.76 -4.73 19.48
N GLN A 189 -15.42 -4.84 18.32
CA GLN A 189 -16.46 -3.89 17.90
C GLN A 189 -17.88 -4.47 17.98
N GLY A 190 -18.04 -5.76 18.31
CA GLY A 190 -19.35 -6.40 18.46
C GLY A 190 -20.17 -6.49 17.18
N VAL A 191 -19.51 -6.40 16.01
CA VAL A 191 -20.16 -6.52 14.70
C VAL A 191 -20.58 -7.98 14.48
N SER A 192 -21.76 -8.20 13.91
CA SER A 192 -22.24 -9.56 13.63
C SER A 192 -21.28 -10.28 12.66
N VAL A 193 -21.14 -11.60 12.81
CA VAL A 193 -20.26 -12.42 11.96
C VAL A 193 -20.58 -12.23 10.48
N ALA A 194 -21.86 -12.17 10.12
CA ALA A 194 -22.28 -11.96 8.73
C ALA A 194 -21.81 -10.60 8.17
N MET A 195 -21.94 -9.52 8.95
CA MET A 195 -21.45 -8.21 8.54
C MET A 195 -19.92 -8.14 8.50
N ALA A 196 -19.24 -8.77 9.46
CA ALA A 196 -17.78 -8.85 9.47
C ALA A 196 -17.23 -9.61 8.26
N VAL A 197 -17.83 -10.75 7.90
CA VAL A 197 -17.48 -11.53 6.70
C VAL A 197 -17.69 -10.70 5.43
N SER A 198 -18.82 -9.98 5.33
CA SER A 198 -19.09 -9.11 4.18
C SER A 198 -18.06 -7.98 4.07
N SER A 199 -17.77 -7.31 5.18
CA SER A 199 -16.81 -6.20 5.25
C SER A 199 -15.39 -6.67 4.88
N VAL A 200 -14.93 -7.79 5.45
CA VAL A 200 -13.61 -8.35 5.15
C VAL A 200 -13.51 -8.84 3.71
N THR A 201 -14.55 -9.48 3.18
CA THR A 201 -14.59 -9.91 1.78
C THR A 201 -14.43 -8.71 0.86
N PHE A 202 -15.22 -7.65 1.10
CA PHE A 202 -15.12 -6.42 0.34
C PHE A 202 -13.72 -5.79 0.46
N GLN A 203 -13.20 -5.65 1.68
CA GLN A 203 -11.89 -5.08 1.93
C GLN A 203 -10.79 -5.86 1.20
N THR A 204 -10.82 -7.19 1.29
CA THR A 204 -9.86 -8.10 0.65
C THR A 204 -9.88 -7.96 -0.87
N LEU A 205 -11.07 -7.95 -1.48
CA LEU A 205 -11.22 -7.79 -2.93
C LEU A 205 -10.74 -6.39 -3.38
N TYR A 206 -11.17 -5.34 -2.69
CA TYR A 206 -10.81 -3.97 -3.02
C TYR A 206 -9.30 -3.73 -2.89
N THR A 207 -8.68 -4.16 -1.80
CA THR A 207 -7.22 -4.04 -1.61
C THR A 207 -6.43 -4.93 -2.58
N SER A 208 -6.96 -6.09 -2.99
CA SER A 208 -6.35 -6.90 -4.04
C SER A 208 -6.37 -6.18 -5.39
N LEU A 209 -7.49 -5.56 -5.77
CA LEU A 209 -7.58 -4.76 -7.00
C LEU A 209 -6.62 -3.56 -6.97
N PHE A 210 -6.56 -2.86 -5.84
CA PHE A 210 -5.56 -1.81 -5.64
C PHE A 210 -4.13 -2.35 -5.77
N GLY A 211 -3.84 -3.53 -5.21
CA GLY A 211 -2.51 -4.13 -5.31
C GLY A 211 -2.12 -4.46 -6.75
N VAL A 212 -3.08 -4.86 -7.62
CA VAL A 212 -2.81 -5.04 -9.06
C VAL A 212 -2.42 -3.72 -9.70
N LEU A 213 -3.15 -2.64 -9.39
CA LEU A 213 -2.82 -1.29 -9.87
C LEU A 213 -1.44 -0.82 -9.38
N ALA A 214 -1.13 -1.03 -8.10
CA ALA A 214 0.17 -0.71 -7.53
C ALA A 214 1.30 -1.54 -8.17
N GLY A 215 1.04 -2.82 -8.48
CA GLY A 215 1.95 -3.69 -9.22
C GLY A 215 2.22 -3.20 -10.65
N TYR A 216 1.19 -2.71 -11.34
CA TYR A 216 1.34 -2.09 -12.67
C TYR A 216 2.19 -0.80 -12.60
N VAL A 217 1.93 0.07 -11.63
CA VAL A 217 2.75 1.28 -11.41
C VAL A 217 4.19 0.92 -11.04
N PHE A 218 4.39 -0.10 -10.20
CA PHE A 218 5.71 -0.61 -9.86
C PHE A 218 6.47 -1.06 -11.11
N GLU A 219 5.86 -1.89 -11.96
CA GLU A 219 6.48 -2.38 -13.19
C GLU A 219 6.78 -1.24 -14.16
N ARG A 220 5.83 -0.31 -14.34
CA ARG A 220 5.96 0.79 -15.28
C ARG A 220 7.12 1.72 -14.96
N TYR A 221 7.36 2.00 -13.69
CA TYR A 221 8.43 2.88 -13.24
C TYR A 221 9.67 2.13 -12.70
N ASN A 222 9.60 0.80 -12.57
CA ASN A 222 10.54 -0.02 -11.79
C ASN A 222 10.90 0.62 -10.43
N SER A 223 9.88 1.05 -9.68
CA SER A 223 10.06 1.85 -8.47
C SER A 223 8.97 1.58 -7.44
N MET A 224 9.38 1.06 -6.27
CA MET A 224 8.46 0.90 -5.14
C MET A 224 8.00 2.24 -4.57
N TRP A 225 8.79 3.31 -4.77
CA TRP A 225 8.45 4.64 -4.31
C TRP A 225 7.25 5.21 -5.07
N CYS A 226 7.15 4.93 -6.37
CA CYS A 226 5.97 5.29 -7.16
C CYS A 226 4.73 4.55 -6.66
N ALA A 227 4.84 3.24 -6.42
CA ALA A 227 3.74 2.46 -5.84
C ALA A 227 3.34 2.99 -4.44
N ALA A 228 4.31 3.38 -3.60
CA ALA A 228 4.06 3.93 -2.27
C ALA A 228 3.40 5.30 -2.31
N ILE A 229 3.72 6.13 -3.31
CA ILE A 229 3.04 7.42 -3.56
C ILE A 229 1.59 7.19 -3.95
N LEU A 230 1.33 6.31 -4.91
CA LEU A 230 -0.03 5.94 -5.30
C LEU A 230 -0.81 5.45 -4.08
N HIS A 231 -0.21 4.55 -3.29
CA HIS A 231 -0.81 4.03 -2.07
C HIS A 231 -1.11 5.13 -1.04
N ALA A 232 -0.15 6.02 -0.78
CA ALA A 232 -0.35 7.15 0.13
C ALA A 232 -1.53 8.03 -0.30
N VAL A 233 -1.63 8.35 -1.60
CA VAL A 233 -2.75 9.12 -2.16
C VAL A 233 -4.07 8.36 -2.00
N CYS A 234 -4.10 7.06 -2.31
CA CYS A 234 -5.27 6.22 -2.06
C CYS A 234 -5.70 6.22 -0.59
N ASN A 235 -4.76 6.15 0.34
CA ASN A 235 -5.08 6.16 1.78
C ASN A 235 -5.61 7.52 2.24
N VAL A 236 -5.14 8.63 1.66
CA VAL A 236 -5.67 9.98 1.96
C VAL A 236 -7.08 10.14 1.40
N MET A 237 -7.32 9.70 0.16
CA MET A 237 -8.58 9.94 -0.55
C MET A 237 -9.67 8.93 -0.17
N GLY A 238 -9.29 7.70 0.16
CA GLY A 238 -10.20 6.60 0.43
C GLY A 238 -10.99 6.16 -0.80
N ILE A 239 -12.07 5.43 -0.55
CA ILE A 239 -13.00 5.00 -1.60
C ILE A 239 -13.84 6.20 -2.01
N PRO A 240 -13.96 6.51 -3.32
CA PRO A 240 -14.86 7.55 -3.80
C PRO A 240 -16.29 7.35 -3.28
N PRO A 241 -16.91 8.36 -2.64
CA PRO A 241 -18.26 8.21 -2.13
C PRO A 241 -19.25 7.97 -3.28
N ILE A 242 -20.18 7.03 -3.07
CA ILE A 242 -21.23 6.72 -4.05
C ILE A 242 -22.17 7.92 -4.22
N THR A 243 -22.39 8.67 -3.15
CA THR A 243 -23.27 9.84 -3.09
C THR A 243 -22.50 11.06 -2.62
N VAL A 244 -22.65 12.16 -3.36
CA VAL A 244 -22.06 13.47 -3.06
C VAL A 244 -23.15 14.52 -2.83
N HIS A 245 -22.85 15.51 -1.99
CA HIS A 245 -23.73 16.64 -1.67
C HIS A 245 -23.49 17.83 -2.63
N GLY A 246 -24.35 18.85 -2.56
CA GLY A 246 -24.22 20.06 -3.38
C GLY A 246 -25.17 20.15 -4.57
N SER A 247 -24.92 21.13 -5.45
CA SER A 247 -25.78 21.46 -6.59
C SER A 247 -25.80 20.34 -7.64
N VAL A 248 -26.84 20.33 -8.49
CA VAL A 248 -26.93 19.38 -9.62
C VAL A 248 -25.68 19.44 -10.51
N VAL A 249 -25.15 20.65 -10.72
CA VAL A 249 -23.92 20.87 -11.50
C VAL A 249 -22.71 20.25 -10.79
N ALA A 250 -22.56 20.44 -9.48
CA ALA A 250 -21.45 19.85 -8.72
C ALA A 250 -21.48 18.31 -8.78
N LYS A 251 -22.66 17.70 -8.62
CA LYS A 251 -22.83 16.24 -8.74
C LYS A 251 -22.46 15.76 -10.13
N PHE A 252 -22.92 16.45 -11.17
CA PHE A 252 -22.57 16.12 -12.56
C PHE A 252 -21.06 16.16 -12.80
N VAL A 253 -20.39 17.22 -12.33
CA VAL A 253 -18.92 17.37 -12.44
C VAL A 253 -18.20 16.23 -11.70
N TYR A 254 -18.61 15.92 -10.46
CA TYR A 254 -18.02 14.81 -9.70
C TYR A 254 -18.08 13.48 -10.46
N TYR A 255 -19.28 13.08 -10.92
CA TYR A 255 -19.43 11.80 -11.63
C TYR A 255 -18.76 11.79 -13.00
N LEU A 256 -18.59 12.95 -13.65
CA LEU A 256 -17.81 13.07 -14.88
C LEU A 256 -16.30 12.91 -14.62
N LEU A 257 -15.80 13.46 -13.50
CA LEU A 257 -14.39 13.39 -13.12
C LEU A 257 -13.93 11.97 -12.76
N LEU A 258 -14.82 11.07 -12.31
CA LEU A 258 -14.45 9.68 -12.00
C LEU A 258 -13.90 8.93 -13.23
N PRO A 259 -14.65 8.75 -14.36
CA PRO A 259 -14.12 8.08 -15.54
C PRO A 259 -13.03 8.89 -16.24
N LEU A 260 -13.10 10.23 -16.25
CA LEU A 260 -12.05 11.07 -16.82
C LEU A 260 -10.73 10.95 -16.05
N GLY A 261 -10.79 10.82 -14.72
CA GLY A 261 -9.64 10.60 -13.86
C GLY A 261 -8.97 9.26 -14.17
N VAL A 262 -9.75 8.19 -14.33
CA VAL A 262 -9.25 6.87 -14.75
C VAL A 262 -8.60 6.95 -16.13
N TYR A 263 -9.27 7.57 -17.11
CA TYR A 263 -8.73 7.74 -18.45
C TYR A 263 -7.43 8.55 -18.43
N GLY A 264 -7.41 9.70 -17.74
CA GLY A 264 -6.25 10.55 -17.62
C GLY A 264 -5.07 9.83 -16.96
N PHE A 265 -5.33 9.10 -15.87
CA PHE A 265 -4.33 8.28 -15.19
C PHE A 265 -3.67 7.28 -16.15
N ILE A 266 -4.48 6.49 -16.88
CA ILE A 266 -3.98 5.48 -17.83
C ILE A 266 -3.11 6.11 -18.94
N ASN A 267 -3.42 7.32 -19.40
CA ASN A 267 -2.62 7.99 -20.43
C ASN A 267 -1.34 8.65 -19.89
N MET A 268 -1.24 8.84 -18.57
CA MET A 268 -0.06 9.47 -17.93
C MET A 268 1.00 8.46 -17.49
N ILE A 269 0.61 7.21 -17.24
CA ILE A 269 1.53 6.15 -16.81
C ILE A 269 1.95 5.29 -18.00
#